data_AF-A0A497CL10-F1
#
_entry.id   AF-A0A497CL10-F1
#
_cell.length_a   1.000
_cell.length_b   1.000
_cell.length_c   1.000
_cell.angle_alpha   90.00
_cell.angle_beta   90.00
_cell.angle_gamma   90.00
#
_symmetry.space_group_name_H-M   'P 1'
#
loop_
_entity.id
_entity.type
_entity.pdbx_description
1 polymer ?
#
loop_
_entity_poly.entity_id
_entity_poly.type
_entity_poly.pdbx_seq_one_letter_code
_entity_poly.pdbx_strand_id
1 'polypeptide(L)'
;MATYKKRGYKPKTKADKAELLEQESATAGVFKTLDEGASKTEEWVAKNQKYIFIIVGLAAAIVLGYLGYSKLIQEPKESNAMNDMFKAQQYFDLAVTGSEKDSLFTLALNGGEGKFGMLDIIEEYKGTNAANLANYYAGMAFLNMQDYQNAITFLSDFSSEDQTLGPIAKGGIGDAFVQLNQPEDALDYYVKAAQMQTNDYTTPMYLYKAGNIAMQLGQNDKALQYFTRIKEEFSSATEATNIDVFIGKAEAASN
;
A
#
# COMPACT_ATOMS: atom_id res chain seq x y z
N MET A 1 50.88 3.27 76.98
CA MET A 1 51.30 4.55 76.35
C MET A 1 50.54 4.73 75.03
N ALA A 2 49.97 5.92 74.87
CA ALA A 2 49.29 6.59 73.76
C ALA A 2 49.00 5.87 72.41
N THR A 3 47.71 5.80 72.08
CA THR A 3 47.17 5.73 70.70
C THR A 3 47.40 7.05 69.95
N TYR A 4 48.09 7.01 68.81
CA TYR A 4 48.33 8.17 67.94
C TYR A 4 47.12 8.39 67.00
N LYS A 5 46.26 9.37 67.34
CA LYS A 5 45.19 9.87 66.45
C LYS A 5 45.83 10.56 65.24
N LYS A 6 45.65 10.00 64.04
CA LYS A 6 46.01 10.60 62.75
C LYS A 6 45.19 11.89 62.57
N ARG A 7 45.83 13.05 62.80
CA ARG A 7 45.21 14.37 62.64
C ARG A 7 44.74 14.56 61.20
N GLY A 8 43.50 15.03 61.04
CA GLY A 8 42.88 15.33 59.75
C GLY A 8 43.75 16.24 58.90
N TYR A 9 43.92 15.85 57.64
CA TYR A 9 44.63 16.61 56.62
C TYR A 9 43.90 17.93 56.39
N LYS A 10 44.53 19.05 56.76
CA LYS A 10 44.03 20.39 56.44
C LYS A 10 44.78 20.90 55.21
N PRO A 11 44.10 21.28 54.11
CA PRO A 11 44.73 21.84 52.91
C PRO A 11 45.50 23.11 53.28
N LYS A 12 46.79 23.16 52.94
CA LYS A 12 47.71 24.22 53.40
C LYS A 12 47.95 25.29 52.35
N THR A 13 47.74 24.99 51.07
CA THR A 13 47.90 25.96 49.99
C THR A 13 46.56 26.45 49.44
N LYS A 14 46.56 27.60 48.75
CA LYS A 14 45.36 28.11 48.06
C LYS A 14 44.87 27.15 46.97
N ALA A 15 45.79 26.43 46.33
CA ALA A 15 45.48 25.38 45.36
C ALA A 15 44.77 24.19 46.03
N ASP A 16 45.28 23.68 47.16
CA ASP A 16 44.65 22.57 47.88
C ASP A 16 43.22 22.89 48.35
N LYS A 17 42.94 24.15 48.70
CA LYS A 17 41.60 24.59 49.12
C LYS A 17 40.64 24.75 47.94
N ALA A 18 41.14 25.20 46.78
CA ALA A 18 40.35 25.28 45.56
C ALA A 18 39.99 23.89 45.04
N GLU A 19 40.95 22.95 45.06
CA GLU A 19 40.76 21.57 44.61
C GLU A 19 39.77 20.80 45.50
N LEU A 20 39.76 21.03 46.82
CA LEU A 20 38.76 20.48 47.75
C LEU A 20 37.35 21.08 47.55
N LEU A 21 37.24 22.38 47.26
CA LEU A 21 35.96 23.04 46.95
C LEU A 21 35.37 22.58 45.61
N GLU A 22 36.24 22.27 44.65
CA GLU A 22 35.89 21.73 43.35
C GLU A 22 35.45 20.24 43.45
N GLN A 23 36.01 19.47 44.39
CA GLN A 23 35.60 18.10 44.68
C GLN A 23 34.31 17.97 45.50
N GLU A 24 34.01 18.90 46.42
CA GLU A 24 32.78 18.87 47.23
C GLU A 24 31.57 19.57 46.57
N SER A 25 31.78 20.35 45.51
CA SER A 25 30.70 21.05 44.79
C SER A 25 29.97 20.12 43.82
N ALA A 26 28.70 19.82 44.11
CA ALA A 26 27.84 19.03 43.23
C ALA A 26 27.75 19.61 41.80
N THR A 27 27.83 20.94 41.66
CA THR A 27 27.86 21.62 40.36
C THR A 27 29.17 21.34 39.60
N ALA A 28 30.32 21.36 40.29
CA ALA A 28 31.61 21.03 39.67
C ALA A 28 31.69 19.55 39.25
N GLY A 29 31.11 18.64 40.04
CA GLY A 29 30.94 17.24 39.66
C GLY A 29 30.11 17.06 38.39
N VAL A 30 28.99 17.77 38.26
CA VAL A 30 28.17 17.78 37.04
C VAL A 30 28.95 18.29 35.84
N PHE A 31 29.64 19.44 35.95
CA PHE A 31 30.48 19.95 34.87
C PHE A 31 31.59 18.99 34.47
N LYS A 32 32.27 18.35 35.43
CA LYS A 32 33.28 17.34 35.17
C LYS A 32 32.71 16.11 34.47
N THR A 33 31.53 15.63 34.86
CA THR A 33 30.89 14.50 34.17
C THR A 33 30.41 14.86 32.76
N LEU A 34 29.98 16.10 32.53
CA LEU A 34 29.63 16.60 31.20
C LEU A 34 30.88 16.72 30.32
N ASP A 35 31.97 17.25 30.87
CA ASP A 35 33.24 17.44 30.18
C ASP A 35 33.93 16.10 29.87
N GLU A 36 33.94 15.16 30.82
CA GLU A 36 34.40 13.79 30.60
C GLU A 36 33.54 13.03 29.59
N GLY A 37 32.22 13.25 29.58
CA GLY A 37 31.30 12.65 28.60
C GLY A 37 31.50 13.21 27.19
N ALA A 38 31.68 14.52 27.08
CA ALA A 38 32.02 15.19 25.83
C ALA A 38 33.38 14.72 25.30
N SER A 39 34.41 14.72 26.14
CA SER A 39 35.76 14.28 25.79
C SER A 39 35.80 12.82 25.32
N LYS A 40 35.07 11.90 25.97
CA LYS A 40 34.96 10.49 25.52
C LYS A 40 34.26 10.34 24.18
N THR A 41 33.25 11.18 23.91
CA THR A 41 32.54 11.18 22.62
C THR A 41 33.44 11.74 21.52
N GLU A 42 34.17 12.82 21.80
CA GLU A 42 35.15 13.41 20.87
C GLU A 42 36.29 12.44 20.55
N GLU A 43 36.87 11.78 21.54
CA GLU A 43 37.96 10.81 21.35
C GLU A 43 37.48 9.59 20.55
N TRP A 44 36.25 9.12 20.79
CA TRP A 44 35.64 8.04 20.01
C TRP A 44 35.37 8.45 18.56
N VAL A 45 34.81 9.64 18.33
CA VAL A 45 34.58 10.17 16.98
C VAL A 45 35.90 10.35 16.26
N ALA A 46 36.92 10.93 16.90
CA ALA A 46 38.25 11.10 16.33
C ALA A 46 38.89 9.76 15.96
N LYS A 47 38.76 8.74 16.83
CA LYS A 47 39.28 7.39 16.57
C LYS A 47 38.56 6.68 15.41
N ASN A 48 37.27 6.92 15.25
CA ASN A 48 36.43 6.26 14.23
C ASN A 48 36.11 7.14 13.01
N GLN A 49 36.69 8.34 12.93
CA GLN A 49 36.36 9.38 11.95
C GLN A 49 36.39 8.85 10.52
N LYS A 50 37.41 8.06 10.15
CA LYS A 50 37.52 7.45 8.82
C LYS A 50 36.35 6.53 8.49
N TYR A 51 35.91 5.69 9.44
CA TYR A 51 34.78 4.79 9.24
C TYR A 51 33.46 5.56 9.18
N ILE A 52 33.30 6.59 10.02
CA ILE A 52 32.12 7.48 9.99
C ILE A 52 32.02 8.15 8.61
N PHE A 53 33.11 8.72 8.08
CA PHE A 53 33.10 9.33 6.74
C PHE A 53 32.79 8.32 5.63
N ILE A 54 33.29 7.09 5.72
CA ILE A 54 32.97 6.04 4.75
C ILE A 54 31.49 5.68 4.81
N ILE A 55 30.93 5.47 6.01
CA ILE A 55 29.52 5.11 6.20
C ILE A 55 28.61 6.25 5.74
N VAL A 56 28.89 7.49 6.15
CA VAL A 56 28.12 8.67 5.76
C VAL A 56 28.24 8.92 4.25
N GLY A 57 29.45 8.78 3.68
CA GLY A 57 29.66 8.89 2.24
C GLY A 57 28.92 7.83 1.44
N LEU A 58 28.90 6.58 1.92
CA LEU A 58 28.14 5.49 1.31
C LEU A 58 26.62 5.74 1.39
N ALA A 59 26.12 6.14 2.56
CA ALA A 59 24.72 6.48 2.75
C ALA A 59 24.30 7.64 1.83
N ALA A 60 25.11 8.69 1.75
CA ALA A 60 24.89 9.82 0.84
C ALA A 60 24.89 9.38 -0.63
N ALA A 61 25.81 8.50 -1.04
CA ALA A 61 25.86 7.96 -2.40
C ALA A 61 24.61 7.13 -2.74
N ILE A 62 24.11 6.32 -1.80
CA ILE A 62 22.86 5.56 -1.98
C ILE A 62 21.67 6.51 -2.15
N VAL A 63 21.54 7.50 -1.27
CA VAL A 63 20.43 8.48 -1.33
C VAL A 63 20.48 9.28 -2.63
N LEU A 64 21.66 9.77 -3.03
CA LEU A 64 21.81 10.51 -4.29
C LEU A 64 21.59 9.63 -5.51
N GLY A 65 22.02 8.37 -5.48
CA GLY A 65 21.73 7.40 -6.54
C GLY A 65 20.23 7.16 -6.69
N TYR A 66 19.53 6.96 -5.58
CA TYR A 66 18.07 6.83 -5.56
C TYR A 66 17.36 8.08 -6.09
N LEU A 67 17.71 9.27 -5.59
CA LEU A 67 17.13 10.53 -6.03
C LEU A 67 17.42 10.80 -7.51
N GLY A 68 18.64 10.52 -7.97
CA GLY A 68 19.02 10.65 -9.37
C GLY A 68 18.20 9.73 -10.28
N TYR A 69 18.06 8.46 -9.92
CA TYR A 69 17.21 7.52 -10.65
C TYR A 69 15.73 7.94 -10.66
N SER A 70 15.19 8.29 -9.49
CA SER A 70 13.79 8.69 -9.33
C SER A 70 13.46 9.94 -10.16
N LYS A 71 14.28 10.99 -10.08
CA LYS A 71 14.03 12.28 -10.75
C LYS A 71 14.37 12.29 -12.24
N LEU A 72 15.44 11.61 -12.65
CA LEU A 72 15.95 11.73 -14.03
C LEU A 72 15.48 10.61 -14.96
N ILE A 73 15.03 9.48 -14.41
CA ILE A 73 14.64 8.31 -15.20
C ILE A 73 13.19 7.95 -14.92
N GLN A 74 12.84 7.69 -13.65
CA GLN A 74 11.51 7.18 -13.32
C GLN A 74 10.40 8.22 -13.55
N GLU A 75 10.54 9.44 -13.02
CA GLU A 75 9.54 10.51 -13.18
C GLU A 75 9.28 10.87 -14.66
N PRO A 76 10.30 11.09 -15.52
CA PRO A 76 10.06 11.35 -16.94
C PRO A 76 9.41 10.16 -17.66
N LYS A 77 9.83 8.93 -17.34
CA LYS A 77 9.24 7.71 -17.91
C LYS A 77 7.76 7.59 -17.54
N GLU A 78 7.43 7.86 -16.28
CA GLU A 78 6.06 7.90 -15.78
C GLU A 78 5.21 8.95 -16.50
N SER A 79 5.73 10.17 -16.63
CA SER A 79 5.02 11.26 -17.32
C SER A 79 4.78 10.96 -18.79
N ASN A 80 5.75 10.39 -19.49
CA ASN A 80 5.59 9.99 -20.89
C ASN A 80 4.56 8.87 -21.03
N ALA A 81 4.61 7.86 -20.15
CA ALA A 81 3.64 6.77 -20.12
C ALA A 81 2.20 7.30 -19.93
N MET A 82 1.99 8.21 -18.98
CA MET A 82 0.68 8.82 -18.76
C MET A 82 0.21 9.64 -19.98
N ASN A 83 1.10 10.39 -20.61
CA ASN A 83 0.77 11.17 -21.81
C ASN A 83 0.37 10.27 -22.99
N ASP A 84 1.09 9.17 -23.20
CA ASP A 84 0.79 8.23 -24.29
C ASP A 84 -0.49 7.43 -24.02
N MET A 85 -0.76 7.10 -22.75
CA MET A 85 -1.97 6.39 -22.32
C MET A 85 -3.25 7.24 -22.45
N PHE A 86 -3.13 8.56 -22.44
CA PHE A 86 -4.27 9.48 -22.39
C PHE A 86 -5.33 9.22 -23.46
N LYS A 87 -4.93 8.95 -24.71
CA LYS A 87 -5.86 8.69 -25.81
C LYS A 87 -6.60 7.35 -25.62
N ALA A 88 -5.91 6.32 -25.15
CA ALA A 88 -6.52 5.03 -24.82
C ALA A 88 -7.55 5.16 -23.70
N GLN A 89 -7.28 5.98 -22.68
CA GLN A 89 -8.25 6.28 -21.62
C GLN A 89 -9.50 6.96 -22.18
N GLN A 90 -9.34 7.94 -23.08
CA GLN A 90 -10.48 8.58 -23.74
C GLN A 90 -11.34 7.57 -24.50
N TYR A 91 -10.74 6.63 -25.24
CA TYR A 91 -11.49 5.58 -25.91
C TYR A 91 -12.24 4.70 -24.91
N PHE A 92 -11.61 4.32 -23.81
CA PHE A 92 -12.24 3.55 -22.74
C PHE A 92 -13.44 4.29 -22.13
N ASP A 93 -13.29 5.56 -21.77
CA ASP A 93 -14.36 6.36 -21.16
C ASP A 93 -15.54 6.53 -22.11
N LEU A 94 -15.26 6.71 -23.41
CA LEU A 94 -16.28 6.73 -24.46
C LEU A 94 -16.97 5.36 -24.61
N ALA A 95 -16.23 4.25 -24.46
CA ALA A 95 -16.79 2.91 -24.54
C ALA A 95 -17.76 2.62 -23.40
N VAL A 96 -17.44 3.06 -22.17
CA VAL A 96 -18.28 2.86 -20.99
C VAL A 96 -19.64 3.57 -21.14
N THR A 97 -19.65 4.74 -21.79
CA THR A 97 -20.82 5.62 -21.88
C THR A 97 -21.57 5.57 -23.23
N GLY A 98 -20.93 5.09 -24.29
CA GLY A 98 -21.43 5.12 -25.66
C GLY A 98 -22.15 3.85 -26.15
N SER A 99 -22.61 3.91 -27.40
CA SER A 99 -23.34 2.81 -28.07
C SER A 99 -22.42 1.84 -28.83
N GLU A 100 -21.24 2.27 -29.28
CA GLU A 100 -20.29 1.47 -30.07
C GLU A 100 -19.17 0.90 -29.20
N LYS A 101 -19.56 0.17 -28.14
CA LYS A 101 -18.68 -0.23 -27.04
C LYS A 101 -17.48 -1.08 -27.49
N ASP A 102 -17.73 -2.15 -28.25
CA ASP A 102 -16.69 -3.12 -28.61
C ASP A 102 -15.57 -2.50 -29.47
N SER A 103 -15.95 -1.63 -30.41
CA SER A 103 -15.00 -0.90 -31.26
C SER A 103 -14.13 0.04 -30.41
N LEU A 104 -14.74 0.78 -29.49
CA LEU A 104 -14.03 1.71 -28.61
C LEU A 104 -13.14 0.99 -27.59
N PHE A 105 -13.56 -0.15 -27.04
CA PHE A 105 -12.69 -0.97 -26.19
C PHE A 105 -11.51 -1.55 -26.97
N THR A 106 -11.72 -1.95 -28.23
CA THR A 106 -10.63 -2.40 -29.11
C THR A 106 -9.62 -1.28 -29.36
N LEU A 107 -10.08 -0.04 -29.59
CA LEU A 107 -9.21 1.14 -29.72
C LEU A 107 -8.51 1.50 -28.41
N ALA A 108 -9.18 1.32 -27.27
CA ALA A 108 -8.54 1.51 -25.96
C ALA A 108 -7.42 0.49 -25.74
N LEU A 109 -7.62 -0.78 -26.14
CA LEU A 109 -6.64 -1.84 -25.97
C LEU A 109 -5.45 -1.73 -26.93
N ASN A 110 -5.72 -1.57 -28.22
CA ASN A 110 -4.72 -1.67 -29.29
C ASN A 110 -4.24 -0.30 -29.82
N GLY A 111 -4.86 0.78 -29.37
CA GLY A 111 -4.55 2.12 -29.86
C GLY A 111 -5.24 2.44 -31.18
N GLY A 112 -4.99 3.65 -31.66
CA GLY A 112 -5.62 4.20 -32.86
C GLY A 112 -5.01 5.53 -33.24
N GLU A 113 -5.10 5.92 -34.52
CA GLU A 113 -4.58 7.21 -35.03
C GLU A 113 -3.07 7.43 -34.76
N GLY A 114 -2.29 6.34 -34.72
CA GLY A 114 -0.87 6.37 -34.41
C GLY A 114 -0.55 6.64 -32.93
N LYS A 115 -1.53 6.45 -32.04
CA LYS A 115 -1.39 6.53 -30.58
C LYS A 115 -1.45 5.14 -29.95
N PHE A 116 -0.75 4.99 -28.82
CA PHE A 116 -0.70 3.77 -28.05
C PHE A 116 -2.06 3.37 -27.47
N GLY A 117 -2.30 2.07 -27.42
CA GLY A 117 -3.32 1.42 -26.62
C GLY A 117 -2.80 1.01 -25.25
N MET A 118 -3.69 0.52 -24.39
CA MET A 118 -3.32 0.01 -23.07
C MET A 118 -2.28 -1.10 -23.14
N LEU A 119 -2.35 -1.99 -24.14
CA LEU A 119 -1.38 -3.07 -24.32
C LEU A 119 0.02 -2.53 -24.62
N ASP A 120 0.13 -1.52 -25.48
CA ASP A 120 1.41 -0.86 -25.77
C ASP A 120 1.99 -0.20 -24.51
N ILE A 121 1.14 0.46 -23.71
CA ILE A 121 1.58 1.10 -22.46
C ILE A 121 2.12 0.08 -21.45
N ILE A 122 1.45 -1.06 -21.32
CA ILE A 122 1.89 -2.16 -20.45
C ILE A 122 3.26 -2.68 -20.91
N GLU A 123 3.48 -2.81 -22.21
CA GLU A 123 4.72 -3.38 -22.76
C GLU A 123 5.91 -2.40 -22.76
N GLU A 124 5.71 -1.17 -23.22
CA GLU A 124 6.77 -0.16 -23.38
C GLU A 124 7.16 0.47 -22.04
N TYR A 125 6.18 0.65 -21.15
CA TYR A 125 6.38 1.36 -19.88
C TYR A 125 6.44 0.44 -18.65
N LYS A 126 6.78 -0.85 -18.81
CA LYS A 126 6.92 -1.81 -17.69
C LYS A 126 7.61 -1.20 -16.46
N GLY A 127 6.99 -1.43 -15.30
CA GLY A 127 7.45 -0.96 -13.99
C GLY A 127 7.05 0.47 -13.62
N THR A 128 6.26 1.17 -14.45
CA THR A 128 5.63 2.46 -14.09
C THR A 128 4.26 2.25 -13.47
N ASN A 129 3.76 3.25 -12.74
CA ASN A 129 2.38 3.23 -12.24
C ASN A 129 1.37 3.33 -13.39
N ALA A 130 1.71 4.02 -14.48
CA ALA A 130 0.93 4.08 -15.71
C ALA A 130 0.76 2.70 -16.35
N ALA A 131 1.82 1.88 -16.43
CA ALA A 131 1.71 0.51 -16.93
C ALA A 131 0.84 -0.37 -16.02
N ASN A 132 0.96 -0.20 -14.70
CA ASN A 132 0.07 -0.85 -13.75
C ASN A 132 -1.39 -0.41 -13.95
N LEU A 133 -1.65 0.89 -14.12
CA LEU A 133 -2.99 1.40 -14.39
C LEU A 133 -3.53 0.93 -15.75
N ALA A 134 -2.68 0.81 -16.76
CA ALA A 134 -3.04 0.25 -18.05
C ALA A 134 -3.47 -1.22 -17.95
N ASN A 135 -2.86 -2.04 -17.07
CA ASN A 135 -3.35 -3.39 -16.76
C ASN A 135 -4.81 -3.37 -16.25
N TYR A 136 -5.16 -2.43 -15.37
CA TYR A 136 -6.53 -2.29 -14.90
C TYR A 136 -7.49 -1.98 -16.06
N TYR A 137 -7.19 -0.96 -16.87
CA TYR A 137 -8.03 -0.59 -18.00
C TYR A 137 -8.14 -1.70 -19.05
N ALA A 138 -7.03 -2.38 -19.36
CA ALA A 138 -7.03 -3.50 -20.28
C ALA A 138 -7.91 -4.64 -19.76
N GLY A 139 -7.74 -5.02 -18.50
CA GLY A 139 -8.53 -6.06 -17.86
C GLY A 139 -10.03 -5.74 -17.84
N MET A 140 -10.41 -4.50 -17.51
CA MET A 140 -11.80 -4.05 -17.56
C MET A 140 -12.34 -3.99 -18.99
N ALA A 141 -11.54 -3.61 -19.99
CA ALA A 141 -11.94 -3.59 -21.39
C ALA A 141 -12.23 -5.02 -21.88
N PHE A 142 -11.33 -5.96 -21.62
CA PHE A 142 -11.54 -7.37 -21.93
C PHE A 142 -12.77 -7.95 -21.22
N LEU A 143 -13.01 -7.58 -19.96
CA LEU A 143 -14.20 -8.01 -19.22
C LEU A 143 -15.49 -7.55 -19.94
N ASN A 144 -15.52 -6.29 -20.39
CA ASN A 144 -16.68 -5.74 -21.12
C ASN A 144 -16.84 -6.37 -22.52
N MET A 145 -15.73 -6.75 -23.16
CA MET A 145 -15.71 -7.47 -24.43
C MET A 145 -15.96 -8.98 -24.28
N GLN A 146 -16.26 -9.46 -23.07
CA GLN A 146 -16.51 -10.87 -22.75
C GLN A 146 -15.31 -11.79 -22.96
N ASP A 147 -14.09 -11.24 -23.04
CA ASP A 147 -12.85 -12.00 -23.04
C ASP A 147 -12.38 -12.20 -21.60
N TYR A 148 -13.04 -13.13 -20.92
CA TYR A 148 -12.85 -13.34 -19.49
C TYR A 148 -11.45 -13.83 -19.13
N GLN A 149 -10.78 -14.59 -20.01
CA GLN A 149 -9.45 -15.11 -19.74
C GLN A 149 -8.40 -13.98 -19.75
N ASN A 150 -8.48 -13.08 -20.73
CA ASN A 150 -7.61 -11.90 -20.76
C ASN A 150 -7.98 -10.92 -19.63
N ALA A 151 -9.26 -10.75 -19.32
CA ALA A 151 -9.70 -9.95 -18.17
C ALA A 151 -9.03 -10.40 -16.86
N ILE A 152 -9.06 -11.71 -16.58
CA ILE A 152 -8.42 -12.29 -15.39
C ILE A 152 -6.91 -12.03 -15.41
N THR A 153 -6.26 -12.22 -16.56
CA THR A 153 -4.80 -12.03 -16.71
C THR A 153 -4.40 -10.60 -16.36
N PHE A 154 -4.98 -9.61 -17.03
CA PHE A 154 -4.60 -8.21 -16.83
C PHE A 154 -5.06 -7.64 -15.49
N LEU A 155 -6.25 -8.00 -14.98
CA LEU A 155 -6.69 -7.56 -13.64
C LEU A 155 -5.87 -8.21 -12.51
N SER A 156 -5.28 -9.39 -12.74
CA SER A 156 -4.41 -10.04 -11.75
C SER A 156 -3.06 -9.34 -11.63
N ASP A 157 -2.55 -8.81 -12.75
CA ASP A 157 -1.30 -8.04 -12.81
C ASP A 157 -1.45 -6.60 -12.28
N PHE A 158 -2.68 -6.13 -12.10
CA PHE A 158 -2.96 -4.85 -11.45
C PHE A 158 -2.90 -4.96 -9.92
N SER A 159 -2.24 -3.98 -9.30
CA SER A 159 -2.25 -3.78 -7.86
C SER A 159 -2.48 -2.30 -7.52
N SER A 160 -3.18 -2.03 -6.42
CA SER A 160 -3.39 -0.68 -5.92
C SER A 160 -3.64 -0.68 -4.43
N GLU A 161 -3.13 0.35 -3.76
CA GLU A 161 -3.48 0.68 -2.37
C GLU A 161 -4.71 1.60 -2.29
N ASP A 162 -5.28 1.98 -3.45
CA ASP A 162 -6.51 2.77 -3.53
C ASP A 162 -7.73 1.99 -3.01
N GLN A 163 -8.58 2.70 -2.27
CA GLN A 163 -9.74 2.12 -1.57
C GLN A 163 -10.85 1.61 -2.48
N THR A 164 -10.79 1.93 -3.77
CA THR A 164 -11.84 1.63 -4.73
C THR A 164 -11.33 0.75 -5.87
N LEU A 165 -10.27 1.16 -6.56
CA LEU A 165 -9.76 0.47 -7.74
C LEU A 165 -9.29 -0.96 -7.44
N GLY A 166 -8.62 -1.18 -6.31
CA GLY A 166 -8.14 -2.49 -5.88
C GLY A 166 -9.29 -3.50 -5.70
N PRO A 167 -10.27 -3.22 -4.83
CA PRO A 167 -11.48 -4.03 -4.69
C PRO A 167 -12.21 -4.22 -6.03
N ILE A 168 -12.32 -3.17 -6.86
CA ILE A 168 -13.01 -3.25 -8.15
C ILE A 168 -12.33 -4.25 -9.08
N ALA A 169 -11.00 -4.23 -9.17
CA ALA A 169 -10.26 -5.18 -9.99
C ALA A 169 -10.45 -6.63 -9.52
N LYS A 170 -10.36 -6.89 -8.21
CA LYS A 170 -10.59 -8.24 -7.66
C LYS A 170 -12.03 -8.70 -7.89
N GLY A 171 -12.98 -7.79 -7.75
CA GLY A 171 -14.37 -8.03 -8.10
C GLY A 171 -14.60 -8.35 -9.57
N GLY A 172 -13.93 -7.63 -10.48
CA GLY A 172 -13.97 -7.88 -11.91
C GLY A 172 -13.42 -9.25 -12.30
N ILE A 173 -12.37 -9.72 -11.60
CA ILE A 173 -11.89 -11.11 -11.72
C ILE A 173 -12.97 -12.09 -11.26
N GLY A 174 -13.64 -11.81 -10.14
CA GLY A 174 -14.79 -12.61 -9.68
C GLY A 174 -15.92 -12.66 -10.70
N ASP A 175 -16.26 -11.51 -11.31
CA ASP A 175 -17.26 -11.41 -12.38
C ASP A 175 -16.86 -12.27 -13.59
N ALA A 176 -15.59 -12.23 -14.01
CA ALA A 176 -15.06 -13.07 -15.08
C ALA A 176 -15.22 -14.57 -14.78
N PHE A 177 -14.89 -15.00 -13.55
CA PHE A 177 -15.06 -16.40 -13.13
C PHE A 177 -16.53 -16.83 -13.10
N VAL A 178 -17.46 -15.95 -12.73
CA VAL A 178 -18.90 -16.24 -12.84
C VAL A 178 -19.26 -16.54 -14.30
N GLN A 179 -18.81 -15.71 -15.25
CA GLN A 179 -19.11 -15.89 -16.66
C GLN A 179 -18.46 -17.15 -17.27
N LEU A 180 -17.34 -17.59 -16.70
CA LEU A 180 -16.69 -18.86 -17.03
C LEU A 180 -17.32 -20.08 -16.35
N ASN A 181 -18.41 -19.91 -15.59
CA ASN A 181 -19.06 -20.96 -14.79
C ASN A 181 -18.13 -21.58 -13.74
N GLN A 182 -17.28 -20.77 -13.10
CA GLN A 182 -16.39 -21.16 -12.00
C GLN A 182 -16.80 -20.46 -10.70
N PRO A 183 -17.95 -20.85 -10.10
CA PRO A 183 -18.51 -20.14 -8.95
C PRO A 183 -17.62 -20.20 -7.69
N GLU A 184 -16.84 -21.26 -7.49
CA GLU A 184 -15.92 -21.36 -6.35
C GLU A 184 -14.80 -20.31 -6.42
N ASP A 185 -14.19 -20.15 -7.60
CA ASP A 185 -13.16 -19.13 -7.85
C ASP A 185 -13.76 -17.72 -7.75
N ALA A 186 -14.96 -17.53 -8.30
CA ALA A 186 -15.68 -16.26 -8.19
C ALA A 186 -15.92 -15.87 -6.73
N LEU A 187 -16.37 -16.81 -5.89
CA LEU A 187 -16.60 -16.57 -4.47
C LEU A 187 -15.33 -16.11 -3.76
N ASP A 188 -14.20 -16.79 -4.00
CA ASP A 188 -12.91 -16.44 -3.41
C ASP A 188 -12.49 -15.01 -3.78
N TYR A 189 -12.64 -14.63 -5.06
CA TYR A 189 -12.29 -13.28 -5.51
C TYR A 189 -13.24 -12.19 -4.98
N TYR A 190 -14.54 -12.45 -4.84
CA TYR A 190 -15.44 -11.50 -4.18
C TYR A 190 -15.15 -11.32 -2.70
N VAL A 191 -14.80 -12.39 -1.99
CA VAL A 191 -14.41 -12.30 -0.57
C VAL A 191 -13.11 -11.50 -0.44
N LYS A 192 -12.12 -11.77 -1.30
CA LYS A 192 -10.89 -10.97 -1.36
C LYS A 192 -11.18 -9.50 -1.64
N ALA A 193 -12.06 -9.19 -2.60
CA ALA A 193 -12.46 -7.83 -2.91
C ALA A 193 -13.12 -7.13 -1.70
N ALA A 194 -14.04 -7.80 -1.02
CA ALA A 194 -14.71 -7.26 0.17
C ALA A 194 -13.77 -7.07 1.38
N GLN A 195 -12.70 -7.87 1.48
CA GLN A 195 -11.72 -7.82 2.58
C GLN A 195 -10.52 -6.90 2.31
N MET A 196 -10.27 -6.55 1.04
CA MET A 196 -9.09 -5.77 0.64
C MET A 196 -9.08 -4.39 1.31
N GLN A 197 -10.22 -3.69 1.31
CA GLN A 197 -10.39 -2.45 2.05
C GLN A 197 -11.86 -2.23 2.41
N THR A 198 -12.15 -2.06 3.71
CA THR A 198 -13.52 -1.78 4.17
C THR A 198 -13.94 -0.37 3.77
N ASN A 199 -15.02 -0.24 2.99
CA ASN A 199 -15.66 1.02 2.65
C ASN A 199 -17.14 0.82 2.28
N ASP A 200 -17.93 1.90 2.35
CA ASP A 200 -19.39 1.88 2.21
C ASP A 200 -19.88 1.60 0.78
N TYR A 201 -18.97 1.49 -0.20
CA TYR A 201 -19.32 1.28 -1.60
C TYR A 201 -18.98 -0.15 -2.06
N THR A 202 -17.70 -0.50 -2.11
CA THR A 202 -17.25 -1.78 -2.68
C THR A 202 -17.45 -2.96 -1.72
N THR A 203 -17.32 -2.75 -0.39
CA THR A 203 -17.50 -3.84 0.58
C THR A 203 -18.91 -4.43 0.55
N PRO A 204 -20.00 -3.64 0.71
CA PRO A 204 -21.35 -4.22 0.64
C PRO A 204 -21.67 -4.79 -0.75
N MET A 205 -21.20 -4.16 -1.83
CA MET A 205 -21.35 -4.67 -3.20
C MET A 205 -20.75 -6.08 -3.37
N TYR A 206 -19.52 -6.30 -2.90
CA TYR A 206 -18.85 -7.59 -3.03
C TYR A 206 -19.29 -8.63 -2.00
N LEU A 207 -19.69 -8.22 -0.79
CA LEU A 207 -20.38 -9.12 0.13
C LEU A 207 -21.69 -9.63 -0.46
N TYR A 208 -22.42 -8.78 -1.18
CA TYR A 208 -23.70 -9.16 -1.77
C TYR A 208 -23.48 -10.16 -2.91
N LYS A 209 -22.52 -9.90 -3.80
CA LYS A 209 -22.12 -10.85 -4.84
C LYS A 209 -21.62 -12.18 -4.24
N ALA A 210 -20.76 -12.14 -3.23
CA ALA A 210 -20.27 -13.33 -2.52
C ALA A 210 -21.42 -14.13 -1.88
N GLY A 211 -22.39 -13.46 -1.24
CA GLY A 211 -23.57 -14.10 -0.66
C GLY A 211 -24.42 -14.83 -1.69
N ASN A 212 -24.65 -14.22 -2.86
CA ASN A 212 -25.39 -14.87 -3.94
C ASN A 212 -24.68 -16.10 -4.51
N ILE A 213 -23.36 -16.02 -4.73
CA ILE A 213 -22.58 -17.17 -5.18
C ILE A 213 -22.52 -18.26 -4.09
N ALA A 214 -22.39 -17.88 -2.82
CA ALA A 214 -22.42 -18.83 -1.71
C ALA A 214 -23.76 -19.58 -1.65
N MET A 215 -24.90 -18.91 -1.85
CA MET A 215 -26.21 -19.57 -1.99
C MET A 215 -26.25 -20.55 -3.17
N GLN A 216 -25.72 -20.15 -4.34
CA GLN A 216 -25.65 -21.01 -5.52
C GLN A 216 -24.84 -22.29 -5.26
N LEU A 217 -23.77 -22.18 -4.47
CA LEU A 217 -22.92 -23.29 -4.06
C LEU A 217 -23.50 -24.12 -2.89
N GLY A 218 -24.68 -23.78 -2.39
CA GLY A 218 -25.28 -24.40 -1.20
C GLY A 218 -24.57 -24.06 0.12
N GLN A 219 -23.68 -23.07 0.11
CA GLN A 219 -22.94 -22.57 1.29
C GLN A 219 -23.78 -21.54 2.06
N ASN A 220 -25.01 -21.93 2.43
CA ASN A 220 -26.04 -21.04 2.96
C ASN A 220 -25.60 -20.31 4.25
N ASP A 221 -24.85 -20.98 5.13
CA ASP A 221 -24.33 -20.36 6.36
C ASP A 221 -23.35 -19.21 6.07
N LYS A 222 -22.52 -19.35 5.03
CA LYS A 222 -21.61 -18.27 4.62
C LYS A 222 -22.38 -17.13 3.96
N ALA A 223 -23.37 -17.47 3.13
CA ALA A 223 -24.24 -16.47 2.52
C ALA A 223 -24.95 -15.62 3.58
N LEU A 224 -25.51 -16.27 4.61
CA LEU A 224 -26.11 -15.62 5.76
C LEU A 224 -25.13 -14.67 6.44
N GLN A 225 -23.89 -15.10 6.70
CA GLN A 225 -22.87 -14.22 7.29
C GLN A 225 -22.60 -12.98 6.42
N TYR A 226 -22.44 -13.13 5.11
CA TYR A 226 -22.19 -11.98 4.23
C TYR A 226 -23.37 -11.02 4.17
N PHE A 227 -24.60 -11.53 4.09
CA PHE A 227 -25.80 -10.69 4.07
C PHE A 227 -26.04 -9.98 5.42
N THR A 228 -25.82 -10.66 6.54
CA THR A 228 -25.90 -10.04 7.87
C THR A 228 -24.90 -8.92 8.03
N ARG A 229 -23.65 -9.09 7.56
CA ARG A 229 -22.66 -8.01 7.58
C ARG A 229 -23.11 -6.79 6.79
N ILE A 230 -23.74 -6.97 5.62
CA ILE A 230 -24.33 -5.84 4.87
C ILE A 230 -25.36 -5.09 5.71
N LYS A 231 -26.27 -5.82 6.37
CA LYS A 231 -27.32 -5.24 7.21
C LYS A 231 -26.75 -4.47 8.41
N GLU A 232 -25.76 -5.03 9.08
CA GLU A 232 -25.22 -4.50 10.34
C GLU A 232 -24.19 -3.39 10.12
N GLU A 233 -23.29 -3.56 9.15
CA GLU A 233 -22.16 -2.66 8.92
C GLU A 233 -22.48 -1.57 7.87
N PHE A 234 -23.36 -1.85 6.90
CA PHE A 234 -23.54 -1.02 5.69
C PHE A 234 -25.01 -0.66 5.42
N SER A 235 -25.76 -0.28 6.46
CA SER A 235 -27.20 -0.01 6.37
C SER A 235 -27.61 1.11 5.40
N SER A 236 -26.69 2.00 5.00
CA SER A 236 -26.90 3.05 4.00
C SER A 236 -26.61 2.63 2.56
N ALA A 237 -26.00 1.45 2.36
CA ALA A 237 -25.63 0.95 1.03
C ALA A 237 -26.86 0.52 0.23
N THR A 238 -26.76 0.54 -1.10
CA THR A 238 -27.86 0.15 -1.98
C THR A 238 -28.28 -1.31 -1.73
N GLU A 239 -27.28 -2.17 -1.51
CA GLU A 239 -27.41 -3.59 -1.23
C GLU A 239 -28.18 -3.88 0.06
N ALA A 240 -28.18 -2.96 1.03
CA ALA A 240 -28.90 -3.14 2.30
C ALA A 240 -30.43 -3.03 2.14
N THR A 241 -30.93 -2.35 1.10
CA THR A 241 -32.35 -2.04 0.91
C THR A 241 -33.26 -3.28 0.98
N ASN A 242 -32.83 -4.40 0.39
CA ASN A 242 -33.62 -5.64 0.34
C ASN A 242 -32.89 -6.81 1.00
N ILE A 243 -31.88 -6.55 1.84
CA ILE A 243 -30.99 -7.59 2.35
C ILE A 243 -31.69 -8.61 3.25
N ASP A 244 -32.74 -8.18 3.97
CA ASP A 244 -33.55 -9.06 4.83
C ASP A 244 -34.20 -10.21 4.06
N VAL A 245 -34.55 -10.00 2.79
CA VAL A 245 -35.08 -11.07 1.92
C VAL A 245 -34.03 -12.13 1.66
N PHE A 246 -32.78 -11.73 1.47
CA PHE A 246 -31.66 -12.64 1.22
C PHE A 246 -31.24 -13.37 2.50
N ILE A 247 -31.25 -12.70 3.64
CA ILE A 247 -31.07 -13.30 4.97
C ILE A 247 -32.10 -14.40 5.19
N GLY A 248 -33.40 -14.09 5.05
CA GLY A 248 -34.46 -15.08 5.25
C GLY A 248 -34.39 -16.27 4.28
N LYS A 249 -33.96 -16.05 3.02
CA LYS A 249 -33.69 -17.13 2.07
C LYS A 249 -32.55 -18.04 2.52
N ALA A 250 -31.45 -17.46 3.01
CA ALA A 250 -30.30 -18.22 3.50
C ALA A 250 -30.66 -19.04 4.75
N GLU A 251 -31.36 -18.43 5.71
CA GLU A 251 -31.86 -19.11 6.91
C GLU A 251 -32.79 -20.28 6.57
N ALA A 252 -33.74 -20.08 5.65
CA ALA A 252 -34.66 -21.13 5.22
C ALA A 252 -33.94 -22.29 4.51
N ALA A 253 -32.82 -22.02 3.83
CA ALA A 253 -32.05 -23.02 3.12
C ALA A 253 -30.99 -23.73 3.99
N SER A 254 -30.67 -23.19 5.18
CA SER A 254 -29.79 -23.83 6.18
C SER A 254 -30.53 -24.79 7.13
N ASN A 255 -31.87 -24.78 7.12
CA ASN A 255 -32.73 -25.68 7.92
C ASN A 255 -33.18 -26.90 7.12
#